data_AF-A0A2S3GT96-F1
#
_entry.id   AF-A0A2S3GT96-F1
#
_cell.length_a   1.000
_cell.length_b   1.000
_cell.length_c   1.000
_cell.angle_alpha   90.00
_cell.angle_beta   90.00
_cell.angle_gamma   90.00
#
_symmetry.space_group_name_H-M   'P 1'
#
loop_
_entity.id
_entity.type
_entity.pdbx_description
1 polymer ?
#
loop_
_entity_poly.entity_id
_entity_poly.type
_entity_poly.pdbx_seq_one_letter_code
_entity_poly.pdbx_strand_id
1 'polypeptide(L)'
;MASLRVAVFAVSCALLAASVSSAPPPAMYKVGDERGWAVPSANGTETYNHWAKRNRFQVGDILNFKYANDSVLLVSHDDYKQCSTETPVSRFTGGDTKFTLDGLGPFYFVSGVPGHCEKGQRMIARVRMPSSLTAGVPAAAPGMPPTVRAGGAPRPAASLPAVPSVAGSGSASTPTPAPSPLPEASGASSRRALSVVSSDVVGLAVVGVVTLFVVV
;
A
#
# COMPACT_ATOMS: atom_id res chain seq x y z
N MET A 1 -50.93 8.10 25.63
CA MET A 1 -49.52 7.78 25.94
C MET A 1 -48.89 6.75 24.99
N ALA A 2 -49.60 5.70 24.56
CA ALA A 2 -49.06 4.69 23.63
C ALA A 2 -48.71 5.26 22.23
N SER A 3 -49.59 6.10 21.65
CA SER A 3 -49.37 6.71 20.33
C SER A 3 -48.14 7.63 20.28
N LEU A 4 -47.87 8.37 21.36
CA LEU A 4 -46.68 9.22 21.47
C LEU A 4 -45.38 8.40 21.55
N ARG A 5 -45.41 7.24 22.22
CA ARG A 5 -44.26 6.34 22.31
C ARG A 5 -43.95 5.70 20.95
N VAL A 6 -44.97 5.25 20.22
CA VAL A 6 -44.81 4.68 18.87
C VAL A 6 -44.26 5.71 17.88
N ALA A 7 -44.75 6.95 17.93
CA ALA A 7 -44.24 8.03 17.08
C ALA A 7 -42.78 8.37 17.38
N VAL A 8 -42.38 8.41 18.66
CA VAL A 8 -40.99 8.67 19.07
C VAL A 8 -40.05 7.55 18.61
N PHE A 9 -40.46 6.28 18.74
CA PHE A 9 -39.68 5.14 18.26
C PHE A 9 -39.53 5.15 16.72
N ALA A 10 -40.60 5.43 15.98
CA ALA A 10 -40.56 5.51 14.52
C ALA A 10 -39.62 6.63 14.02
N VAL A 11 -39.67 7.81 14.65
CA VAL A 11 -38.77 8.92 14.32
C VAL A 11 -37.31 8.58 14.67
N SER A 12 -37.07 7.91 15.79
CA SER A 12 -35.71 7.49 16.18
C SER A 12 -35.09 6.45 15.24
N CYS A 13 -35.87 5.46 14.75
CA CYS A 13 -35.41 4.51 13.75
C CYS A 13 -35.14 5.19 12.39
N ALA A 14 -35.97 6.15 11.98
CA ALA A 14 -35.74 6.91 10.76
C ALA A 14 -34.46 7.76 10.83
N LEU A 15 -34.14 8.32 12.00
CA LEU A 15 -32.90 9.08 12.22
C LEU A 15 -31.65 8.18 12.28
N LEU A 16 -31.75 6.97 12.85
CA LEU A 16 -30.65 5.99 12.88
C LEU A 16 -30.38 5.36 11.51
N ALA A 17 -31.41 5.20 10.67
CA ALA A 17 -31.25 4.71 9.29
C ALA A 17 -30.57 5.74 8.38
N ALA A 18 -30.61 7.03 8.72
CA ALA A 18 -30.00 8.10 7.94
C ALA A 18 -28.47 8.24 8.16
N SER A 19 -27.88 7.55 9.15
CA SER A 19 -26.45 7.66 9.47
C SER A 19 -25.56 6.59 8.86
N VAL A 20 -26.03 5.83 7.85
CA VAL A 20 -25.16 4.92 7.08
C VAL A 20 -24.21 5.74 6.21
N SER A 21 -23.10 6.19 6.79
CA SER A 21 -22.02 6.83 6.06
C SER A 21 -21.36 5.78 5.16
N SER A 22 -21.75 5.77 3.88
CA SER A 22 -21.08 4.95 2.87
C SER A 22 -19.64 5.45 2.72
N ALA A 23 -18.66 4.57 2.96
CA ALA A 23 -17.27 4.91 2.69
C ALA A 23 -17.10 5.19 1.18
N PRO A 24 -16.31 6.21 0.80
CA PRO A 24 -16.03 6.46 -0.61
C PRO A 24 -15.33 5.23 -1.23
N PRO A 25 -15.57 4.92 -2.52
CA PRO A 25 -14.89 3.84 -3.19
C PRO A 25 -13.38 4.10 -3.25
N PRO A 26 -12.55 3.05 -3.36
CA PRO A 26 -11.10 3.18 -3.46
C PRO A 26 -10.70 4.03 -4.68
N ALA A 27 -9.76 4.95 -4.48
CA ALA A 27 -9.27 5.80 -5.55
C ALA A 27 -8.30 5.02 -6.45
N MET A 28 -8.28 5.34 -7.74
CA MET A 28 -7.33 4.77 -8.69
C MET A 28 -6.39 5.86 -9.23
N TYR A 29 -5.10 5.69 -9.01
CA TYR A 29 -4.05 6.63 -9.40
C TYR A 29 -3.28 6.10 -10.60
N LYS A 30 -3.31 6.85 -11.72
CA LYS A 30 -2.46 6.55 -12.88
C LYS A 30 -1.04 7.04 -12.61
N VAL A 31 -0.11 6.11 -12.38
CA VAL A 31 1.27 6.44 -12.01
C VAL A 31 1.95 7.21 -13.15
N GLY A 32 2.43 8.41 -12.85
CA GLY A 32 3.04 9.31 -13.83
C GLY A 32 2.04 9.99 -14.77
N ASP A 33 0.75 9.97 -14.44
CA ASP A 33 -0.33 10.61 -15.20
C ASP A 33 -0.35 10.16 -16.68
N GLU A 34 -0.32 11.10 -17.63
CA GLU A 34 -0.30 10.81 -19.08
C GLU A 34 1.01 10.15 -19.53
N ARG A 35 2.10 10.33 -18.77
CA ARG A 35 3.42 9.77 -19.10
C ARG A 35 3.47 8.26 -18.84
N GLY A 36 2.67 7.77 -17.88
CA GLY A 36 2.72 6.39 -17.44
C GLY A 36 4.03 6.03 -16.71
N TRP A 37 4.37 4.74 -16.71
CA TRP A 37 5.58 4.18 -16.12
C TRP A 37 6.66 3.98 -17.18
N ALA A 38 7.60 4.92 -17.25
CA ALA A 38 8.71 4.97 -18.19
C ALA A 38 9.89 5.78 -17.59
N VAL A 39 11.07 5.69 -18.18
CA VAL A 39 12.22 6.48 -17.75
C VAL A 39 11.91 7.99 -17.86
N PRO A 40 12.05 8.77 -16.78
CA PRO A 40 11.85 10.22 -16.85
C PRO A 40 12.81 10.86 -17.86
N SER A 41 12.29 11.73 -18.73
CA SER A 41 13.12 12.47 -19.68
C SER A 41 13.98 13.50 -18.94
N ALA A 42 15.23 13.71 -19.40
CA ALA A 42 16.14 14.71 -18.83
C ALA A 42 15.60 16.14 -18.88
N ASN A 43 14.70 16.42 -19.84
CA ASN A 43 14.06 17.72 -20.03
C ASN A 43 12.65 17.80 -19.37
N GLY A 44 12.25 16.80 -18.58
CA GLY A 44 10.84 16.50 -18.29
C GLY A 44 10.38 16.55 -16.83
N THR A 45 9.51 17.53 -16.58
CA THR A 45 8.24 17.53 -15.80
C THR A 45 8.23 17.16 -14.31
N GLU A 46 8.53 15.93 -13.90
CA GLU A 46 8.32 15.51 -12.50
C GLU A 46 8.92 14.12 -12.26
N THR A 47 9.69 13.94 -11.17
CA THR A 47 10.11 12.60 -10.72
C THR A 47 8.92 11.82 -10.14
N TYR A 48 8.92 10.49 -10.22
CA TYR A 48 7.84 9.69 -9.64
C TYR A 48 7.68 9.89 -8.13
N ASN A 49 8.76 10.17 -7.41
CA ASN A 49 8.68 10.49 -5.98
C ASN A 49 8.01 11.84 -5.72
N HIS A 50 8.18 12.83 -6.61
CA HIS A 50 7.46 14.11 -6.51
C HIS A 50 5.98 13.91 -6.84
N TRP A 51 5.68 13.14 -7.90
CA TRP A 51 4.31 12.72 -8.24
C TRP A 51 3.63 11.99 -7.07
N ALA A 52 4.33 11.06 -6.43
CA ALA A 52 3.78 10.32 -5.29
C ALA A 52 3.53 11.23 -4.07
N LYS A 53 4.35 12.25 -3.84
CA LYS A 53 4.20 13.20 -2.72
C LYS A 53 2.98 14.11 -2.85
N ARG A 54 2.60 14.49 -4.08
CA ARG A 54 1.40 15.32 -4.31
C ARG A 54 0.09 14.50 -4.24
N ASN A 55 0.18 13.18 -4.30
CA ASN A 55 -0.96 12.28 -4.14
C ASN A 55 -1.12 11.83 -2.68
N ARG A 56 -2.34 11.42 -2.31
CA ARG A 56 -2.72 11.02 -0.94
C ARG A 56 -3.24 9.60 -0.96
N PHE A 57 -2.35 8.63 -0.81
CA PHE A 57 -2.71 7.23 -0.83
C PHE A 57 -3.29 6.75 0.51
N GLN A 58 -4.39 6.01 0.43
CA GLN A 58 -5.06 5.35 1.55
C GLN A 58 -5.08 3.83 1.33
N VAL A 59 -5.26 3.09 2.43
CA VAL A 59 -5.47 1.64 2.36
C VAL A 59 -6.72 1.36 1.53
N GLY A 60 -6.61 0.47 0.55
CA GLY A 60 -7.64 0.11 -0.42
C GLY A 60 -7.48 0.79 -1.78
N ASP A 61 -6.72 1.90 -1.87
CA ASP A 61 -6.49 2.59 -3.15
C ASP A 61 -5.68 1.73 -4.13
N ILE A 62 -5.77 2.07 -5.41
CA ILE A 62 -5.15 1.32 -6.51
C ILE A 62 -4.13 2.20 -7.23
N LEU A 63 -2.90 1.72 -7.35
CA LEU A 63 -1.90 2.25 -8.26
C LEU A 63 -2.01 1.53 -9.61
N ASN A 64 -2.26 2.31 -10.66
CA ASN A 64 -2.34 1.81 -12.01
C ASN A 64 -1.07 2.20 -12.79
N PHE A 65 -0.23 1.21 -13.06
CA PHE A 65 0.99 1.34 -13.85
C PHE A 65 0.74 0.92 -15.29
N LYS A 66 0.90 1.86 -16.22
CA LYS A 66 0.86 1.61 -17.66
C LYS A 66 2.27 1.70 -18.24
N TYR A 67 2.74 0.63 -18.88
CA TYR A 67 4.08 0.51 -19.45
C TYR A 67 4.07 -0.41 -20.67
N ALA A 68 5.07 -0.31 -21.55
CA ALA A 68 5.14 -1.13 -22.77
C ALA A 68 6.27 -2.16 -22.68
N ASN A 69 7.52 -1.72 -22.84
CA ASN A 69 8.70 -2.59 -22.82
C ASN A 69 9.41 -2.52 -21.46
N ASP A 70 8.65 -2.68 -20.38
CA ASP A 70 9.15 -2.53 -19.01
C ASP A 70 8.47 -3.52 -18.06
N SER A 71 8.81 -3.46 -16.79
CA SER A 71 8.18 -4.16 -15.69
C SER A 71 8.10 -3.28 -14.46
N VAL A 72 7.18 -3.62 -13.55
CA VAL A 72 7.08 -2.99 -12.23
C VAL A 72 7.47 -4.03 -11.20
N LEU A 73 8.42 -3.70 -10.34
CA LEU A 73 8.85 -4.55 -9.24
C LEU A 73 8.49 -3.88 -7.92
N LEU A 74 7.82 -4.61 -7.05
CA LEU A 74 7.72 -4.27 -5.62
C LEU A 74 8.95 -4.83 -4.94
N VAL A 75 9.70 -3.99 -4.23
CA VAL A 75 11.00 -4.35 -3.64
C VAL A 75 11.12 -3.93 -2.18
N SER A 76 12.16 -4.40 -1.50
CA SER A 76 12.50 -3.90 -0.17
C SER A 76 13.05 -2.47 -0.23
N HIS A 77 13.16 -1.82 0.93
CA HIS A 77 13.76 -0.49 1.03
C HIS A 77 15.23 -0.46 0.58
N ASP A 78 16.00 -1.50 0.89
CA ASP A 78 17.42 -1.57 0.56
C ASP A 78 17.64 -1.87 -0.93
N ASP A 79 16.79 -2.72 -1.51
CA ASP A 79 16.78 -2.97 -2.95
C ASP A 79 16.39 -1.72 -3.74
N TYR A 80 15.42 -0.95 -3.25
CA TYR A 80 15.03 0.32 -3.86
C TYR A 80 16.20 1.32 -3.90
N LYS A 81 16.97 1.40 -2.82
CA LYS A 81 18.13 2.30 -2.73
C LYS A 81 19.21 1.90 -3.72
N GLN A 82 19.46 0.61 -3.83
CA GLN A 82 20.51 0.02 -4.66
C GLN A 82 20.06 -0.26 -6.10
N CYS A 83 18.79 -0.05 -6.42
CA CYS A 83 18.18 -0.50 -7.67
C CYS A 83 18.36 -2.00 -7.93
N SER A 84 18.40 -2.80 -6.86
CA SER A 84 18.48 -4.25 -6.96
C SER A 84 17.15 -4.82 -7.47
N THR A 85 17.24 -5.71 -8.45
CA THR A 85 16.10 -6.38 -9.08
C THR A 85 16.16 -7.90 -8.95
N GLU A 86 17.11 -8.41 -8.16
CA GLU A 86 17.42 -9.83 -8.00
C GLU A 86 16.32 -10.58 -7.25
N THR A 87 15.86 -10.03 -6.13
CA THR A 87 14.89 -10.66 -5.22
C THR A 87 13.68 -9.76 -4.95
N PRO A 88 12.91 -9.39 -6.00
CA PRO A 88 11.74 -8.56 -5.81
C PRO A 88 10.68 -9.31 -4.98
N VAL A 89 9.96 -8.56 -4.13
CA VAL A 89 8.79 -9.07 -3.40
C VAL A 89 7.69 -9.48 -4.39
N SER A 90 7.52 -8.73 -5.47
CA SER A 90 6.60 -9.05 -6.56
C SER A 90 7.07 -8.46 -7.87
N ARG A 91 6.75 -9.14 -8.98
CA ARG A 91 7.12 -8.74 -10.34
C ARG A 91 5.89 -8.71 -11.25
N PHE A 92 5.73 -7.63 -11.99
CA PHE A 92 4.63 -7.42 -12.93
C PHE A 92 5.17 -7.06 -14.30
N THR A 93 4.71 -7.76 -15.35
CA THR A 93 5.21 -7.63 -16.73
C THR A 93 4.11 -7.45 -17.79
N GLY A 94 2.86 -7.26 -17.37
CA GLY A 94 1.69 -7.26 -18.27
C GLY A 94 1.42 -5.96 -19.03
N GLY A 95 2.24 -4.91 -18.84
CA GLY A 95 2.06 -3.59 -19.45
C GLY A 95 0.92 -2.74 -18.87
N ASP A 96 0.00 -3.35 -18.13
CA ASP A 96 -1.05 -2.69 -17.36
C ASP A 96 -1.17 -3.41 -16.02
N THR A 97 -0.70 -2.78 -14.95
CA THR A 97 -0.67 -3.36 -13.61
C THR A 97 -1.47 -2.51 -12.65
N LYS A 98 -2.50 -3.12 -12.07
CA LYS A 98 -3.27 -2.54 -10.97
C LYS A 98 -2.81 -3.15 -9.66
N PHE A 99 -2.12 -2.36 -8.86
CA PHE A 99 -1.64 -2.77 -7.53
C PHE A 99 -2.50 -2.14 -6.45
N THR A 100 -3.14 -2.95 -5.61
CA THR A 100 -3.95 -2.49 -4.49
C THR A 100 -3.06 -2.23 -3.28
N LEU A 101 -3.22 -1.07 -2.65
CA LEU A 101 -2.48 -0.67 -1.46
C LEU A 101 -3.18 -1.23 -0.22
N ASP A 102 -2.82 -2.45 0.18
CA ASP A 102 -3.46 -3.20 1.27
C ASP A 102 -2.86 -2.97 2.66
N GLY A 103 -1.72 -2.26 2.73
CA GLY A 103 -0.97 -2.01 3.95
C GLY A 103 -0.72 -0.53 4.22
N LEU A 104 -0.38 -0.22 5.48
CA LEU A 104 0.09 1.11 5.87
C LEU A 104 1.59 1.25 5.63
N GLY A 105 2.03 2.50 5.40
CA GLY A 105 3.45 2.81 5.29
C GLY A 105 3.96 2.83 3.85
N PRO A 106 5.28 2.72 3.66
CA PRO A 106 5.91 2.89 2.35
C PRO A 106 5.92 1.58 1.54
N PHE A 107 5.51 1.69 0.27
CA PHE A 107 5.72 0.69 -0.76
C PHE A 107 6.77 1.21 -1.75
N TYR A 108 7.71 0.35 -2.12
CA TYR A 108 8.85 0.71 -2.96
C TYR A 108 8.75 0.03 -4.32
N PHE A 109 8.64 0.83 -5.37
CA PHE A 109 8.51 0.35 -6.74
C PHE A 109 9.72 0.75 -7.57
N VAL A 110 10.26 -0.18 -8.36
CA VAL A 110 11.35 0.05 -9.30
C VAL A 110 11.04 -0.58 -10.65
N SER A 111 11.62 -0.05 -11.73
CA SER A 111 11.64 -0.74 -13.01
C SER A 111 12.52 -1.99 -12.91
N GLY A 112 12.10 -3.07 -13.54
CA GLY A 112 12.91 -4.29 -13.65
C GLY A 112 13.83 -4.33 -14.87
N VAL A 113 13.84 -3.28 -15.70
CA VAL A 113 14.76 -3.18 -16.85
C VAL A 113 16.10 -2.61 -16.38
N PRO A 114 17.23 -3.23 -16.75
CA PRO A 114 18.55 -2.75 -16.36
C PRO A 114 18.79 -1.28 -16.70
N GLY A 115 19.25 -0.49 -15.73
CA GLY A 115 19.57 0.93 -15.91
C GLY A 115 18.37 1.89 -15.82
N HIS A 116 17.13 1.41 -15.83
CA HIS A 116 15.95 2.29 -15.76
C HIS A 116 15.71 2.85 -14.35
N CYS A 117 15.93 2.05 -13.31
CA CYS A 117 15.80 2.49 -11.93
C CYS A 117 16.77 3.62 -11.58
N GLU A 118 18.02 3.50 -12.02
CA GLU A 118 19.10 4.47 -11.82
C GLU A 118 18.81 5.78 -12.56
N LYS A 119 18.15 5.69 -13.72
CA LYS A 119 17.64 6.85 -14.47
C LYS A 119 16.37 7.45 -13.87
N GLY A 120 15.92 6.97 -12.71
CA GLY A 120 14.84 7.58 -11.93
C GLY A 120 13.47 6.95 -12.14
N GLN A 121 13.35 5.82 -12.84
CA GLN A 121 12.10 5.05 -12.93
C GLN A 121 11.88 4.20 -11.67
N ARG A 122 11.67 4.92 -10.56
CA ARG A 122 11.44 4.35 -9.23
C ARG A 122 10.55 5.27 -8.40
N MET A 123 9.70 4.70 -7.56
CA MET A 123 8.67 5.42 -6.80
C MET A 123 8.51 4.89 -5.38
N ILE A 124 8.27 5.79 -4.42
CA ILE A 124 7.85 5.45 -3.05
C ILE A 124 6.41 5.93 -2.85
N ALA A 125 5.49 4.99 -2.67
CA ALA A 125 4.10 5.31 -2.29
C ALA A 125 3.95 5.21 -0.77
N ARG A 126 3.54 6.29 -0.11
CA ARG A 126 3.30 6.31 1.35
C ARG A 126 1.81 6.26 1.65
N VAL A 127 1.35 5.14 2.18
CA VAL A 127 -0.05 4.84 2.44
C VAL A 127 -0.43 5.21 3.88
N ARG A 128 -1.61 5.79 4.04
CA ARG A 128 -2.18 6.22 5.33
C ARG A 128 -3.50 5.53 5.60
N MET A 129 -3.99 5.62 6.84
CA MET A 129 -5.34 5.14 7.13
C MET A 129 -6.39 5.98 6.37
N PRO A 130 -7.49 5.34 5.95
CA PRO A 130 -8.66 6.05 5.46
C PRO A 130 -9.16 7.06 6.50
N SER A 131 -9.49 8.27 6.06
CA SER A 131 -10.02 9.32 6.94
C SER A 131 -11.30 8.89 7.66
N SER A 132 -12.09 8.00 7.06
CA SER A 132 -13.31 7.42 7.65
C SER A 132 -13.05 6.58 8.90
N LEU A 133 -11.88 5.93 9.02
CA LEU A 133 -11.51 5.16 10.21
C LEU A 133 -10.97 6.04 11.34
N THR A 134 -10.58 7.29 11.04
CA THR A 134 -10.03 8.23 12.03
C THR A 134 -11.08 9.20 12.57
N ALA A 135 -12.23 9.33 11.91
CA ALA A 135 -13.32 10.25 12.30
C ALA A 135 -14.02 9.89 13.63
N GLY A 136 -13.72 8.73 14.22
CA GLY A 136 -14.28 8.29 15.51
C GLY A 136 -13.43 8.60 16.74
N VAL A 137 -12.23 9.18 16.59
CA VAL A 137 -11.39 9.54 17.74
C VAL A 137 -11.60 11.03 18.05
N PRO A 138 -12.21 11.40 19.20
CA PRO A 138 -12.28 12.80 19.60
C PRO A 138 -10.85 13.32 19.72
N ALA A 139 -10.54 14.40 19.01
CA ALA A 139 -9.25 15.08 19.09
C ALA A 139 -9.00 15.45 20.56
N ALA A 140 -7.96 14.88 21.16
CA ALA A 140 -7.51 15.29 22.49
C ALA A 140 -7.21 16.80 22.45
N ALA A 141 -7.86 17.54 23.35
CA ALA A 141 -7.76 18.99 23.42
C ALA A 141 -6.28 19.44 23.58
N PRO A 142 -5.89 20.58 22.97
CA PRO A 142 -4.55 21.12 23.14
C PRO A 142 -4.44 21.78 24.52
N GLY A 143 -3.68 21.17 25.43
CA GLY A 143 -3.31 21.85 26.67
C GLY A 143 -2.84 20.93 27.78
N MET A 144 -1.56 20.56 27.75
CA MET A 144 -0.63 20.69 28.88
C MET A 144 0.76 20.13 28.48
N PRO A 145 1.86 20.84 28.75
CA PRO A 145 3.20 20.33 28.52
C PRO A 145 3.52 19.19 29.50
N PRO A 146 4.27 18.14 29.11
CA PRO A 146 4.76 17.18 30.07
C PRO A 146 5.77 17.87 30.98
N THR A 147 5.45 17.91 32.27
CA THR A 147 6.40 18.30 33.32
C THR A 147 7.48 17.22 33.37
N VAL A 148 8.60 17.45 32.69
CA VAL A 148 9.77 16.58 32.82
C VAL A 148 10.30 16.79 34.24
N ARG A 149 10.05 15.82 35.12
CA ARG A 149 10.70 15.76 36.43
C ARG A 149 12.19 15.49 36.18
N ALA A 150 12.99 16.55 36.33
CA ALA A 150 14.42 16.45 36.52
C ALA A 150 14.72 15.91 37.93
N GLY A 151 15.59 14.91 37.98
CA GLY A 151 16.22 14.36 39.19
C GLY A 151 17.04 13.15 38.74
N GLY A 152 18.31 13.34 38.36
CA GLY A 152 19.48 13.35 39.25
C GLY A 152 20.03 11.91 39.29
N ALA A 153 21.30 11.57 39.06
CA ALA A 153 22.58 12.25 38.91
C ALA A 153 23.54 11.27 38.16
N PRO A 154 24.75 11.68 37.74
CA PRO A 154 25.67 10.84 36.97
C PRO A 154 26.58 9.99 37.87
N ARG A 155 27.00 8.81 37.39
CA ARG A 155 28.15 8.07 37.94
C ARG A 155 28.76 7.13 36.89
N PRO A 156 30.05 6.74 37.03
CA PRO A 156 31.10 7.23 36.16
C PRO A 156 31.72 6.12 35.30
N ALA A 157 32.53 6.56 34.35
CA ALA A 157 33.38 5.74 33.49
C ALA A 157 34.26 4.75 34.28
N ALA A 158 34.34 3.52 33.77
CA ALA A 158 35.40 2.57 34.08
C ALA A 158 36.04 2.12 32.76
N SER A 159 37.36 2.13 32.77
CA SER A 159 38.27 2.11 31.63
C SER A 159 38.55 0.69 31.10
N LEU A 160 38.77 0.63 29.78
CA LEU A 160 39.64 -0.24 28.93
C LEU A 160 40.44 -1.41 29.57
N PRO A 161 40.73 -2.48 28.78
CA PRO A 161 41.93 -2.47 27.93
C PRO A 161 41.75 -2.96 26.48
N ALA A 162 42.65 -2.49 25.62
CA ALA A 162 42.98 -2.95 24.26
C ALA A 162 43.40 -4.45 24.26
N VAL A 163 43.38 -5.23 23.16
CA VAL A 163 44.19 -5.25 21.90
C VAL A 163 43.74 -6.53 21.12
N PRO A 164 44.25 -6.89 19.90
CA PRO A 164 44.87 -6.15 18.80
C PRO A 164 44.22 -6.44 17.42
N SER A 165 44.60 -5.65 16.42
CA SER A 165 44.41 -5.91 14.98
C SER A 165 45.03 -7.22 14.52
N VAL A 166 44.33 -7.95 13.65
CA VAL A 166 44.94 -8.85 12.67
C VAL A 166 44.49 -8.42 11.27
N ALA A 167 45.49 -8.05 10.47
CA ALA A 167 45.39 -7.87 9.04
C ALA A 167 45.47 -9.24 8.33
N GLY A 168 44.79 -9.36 7.19
CA GLY A 168 44.88 -10.46 6.23
C GLY A 168 43.71 -10.35 5.26
N SER A 169 43.82 -9.70 4.09
CA SER A 169 44.57 -10.08 2.87
C SER A 169 44.02 -11.36 2.21
N GLY A 170 43.57 -11.23 0.95
CA GLY A 170 43.18 -12.33 0.06
C GLY A 170 41.93 -12.02 -0.76
N SER A 171 42.03 -11.20 -1.81
CA SER A 171 42.20 -11.61 -3.22
C SER A 171 41.04 -12.41 -3.83
N ALA A 172 40.38 -11.72 -4.77
CA ALA A 172 39.80 -12.14 -6.03
C ALA A 172 39.92 -13.61 -6.45
N SER A 173 38.82 -14.19 -6.95
CA SER A 173 38.78 -15.12 -8.09
C SER A 173 37.32 -15.36 -8.56
N THR A 174 36.90 -14.67 -9.62
CA THR A 174 36.11 -15.25 -10.74
C THR A 174 37.12 -15.77 -11.79
N PRO A 175 36.80 -16.62 -12.81
CA PRO A 175 35.50 -16.85 -13.49
C PRO A 175 35.15 -18.35 -13.73
N THR A 176 34.00 -18.74 -14.31
CA THR A 176 33.86 -19.20 -15.73
C THR A 176 32.49 -19.93 -15.92
N PRO A 177 31.88 -20.00 -17.13
CA PRO A 177 30.43 -20.22 -17.35
C PRO A 177 29.99 -21.53 -18.07
N ALA A 178 28.64 -21.65 -18.23
CA ALA A 178 27.85 -22.33 -19.29
C ALA A 178 27.66 -23.87 -19.25
N PRO A 179 26.68 -24.50 -19.97
CA PRO A 179 25.64 -23.97 -20.88
C PRO A 179 24.18 -24.45 -20.64
N SER A 180 23.23 -23.88 -21.42
CA SER A 180 21.82 -24.29 -21.62
C SER A 180 21.65 -25.58 -22.45
N PRO A 181 20.43 -26.18 -22.48
CA PRO A 181 19.62 -26.11 -23.72
C PRO A 181 18.08 -26.00 -23.52
N LEU A 182 17.46 -25.06 -24.27
CA LEU A 182 16.36 -25.18 -25.28
C LEU A 182 15.10 -26.09 -25.07
N PRO A 183 14.01 -25.91 -25.87
CA PRO A 183 12.69 -25.52 -25.39
C PRO A 183 11.64 -26.65 -25.46
N GLU A 184 10.54 -26.50 -24.70
CA GLU A 184 9.33 -27.31 -24.91
C GLU A 184 8.11 -26.41 -25.11
N ALA A 185 7.36 -26.75 -26.16
CA ALA A 185 6.19 -26.07 -26.66
C ALA A 185 4.89 -26.57 -26.00
N SER A 186 3.78 -25.94 -26.39
CA SER A 186 2.38 -26.31 -26.11
C SER A 186 1.83 -25.64 -24.84
N GLY A 187 0.83 -24.77 -24.87
CA GLY A 187 -0.34 -24.72 -25.72
C GLY A 187 -1.54 -25.17 -24.90
N ALA A 188 -2.33 -24.24 -24.36
CA ALA A 188 -3.74 -24.44 -24.05
C ALA A 188 -4.38 -23.13 -23.59
N SER A 189 -5.18 -22.56 -24.50
CA SER A 189 -6.23 -21.60 -24.20
C SER A 189 -7.25 -22.25 -23.27
N SER A 190 -7.42 -21.73 -22.06
CA SER A 190 -8.52 -22.13 -21.18
C SER A 190 -9.43 -20.94 -20.94
N ARG A 191 -10.46 -20.83 -21.78
CA ARG A 191 -11.64 -20.03 -21.49
C ARG A 191 -12.40 -20.76 -20.38
N ARG A 192 -12.34 -20.24 -19.16
CA ARG A 192 -13.36 -20.50 -18.16
C ARG A 192 -14.08 -19.18 -17.88
N ALA A 193 -15.18 -19.00 -18.60
CA ALA A 193 -16.33 -18.32 -18.02
C ALA A 193 -16.79 -19.15 -16.81
N LEU A 194 -17.15 -18.49 -15.71
CA LEU A 194 -18.32 -18.81 -14.90
C LEU A 194 -18.44 -17.78 -13.76
N SER A 195 -19.54 -17.03 -13.81
CA SER A 195 -20.39 -16.61 -12.69
C SER A 195 -19.71 -16.04 -11.44
N VAL A 196 -19.65 -14.71 -11.35
CA VAL A 196 -19.77 -14.05 -10.03
C VAL A 196 -21.26 -14.01 -9.71
N VAL A 197 -21.64 -14.83 -8.74
CA VAL A 197 -22.94 -14.83 -8.09
C VAL A 197 -23.15 -13.51 -7.36
N SER A 198 -24.29 -12.86 -7.65
CA SER A 198 -24.75 -11.64 -6.98
C SER A 198 -24.90 -11.90 -5.47
N SER A 199 -24.20 -11.11 -4.66
CA SER A 199 -24.37 -11.12 -3.20
C SER A 199 -25.48 -10.15 -2.81
N ASP A 200 -26.74 -10.54 -3.02
CA ASP A 200 -27.92 -9.74 -2.61
C ASP A 200 -28.82 -10.48 -1.60
N VAL A 201 -28.29 -11.50 -0.90
CA VAL A 201 -29.08 -12.34 0.04
C VAL A 201 -28.97 -11.92 1.51
N VAL A 202 -28.19 -10.89 1.85
CA VAL A 202 -28.11 -10.42 3.25
C VAL A 202 -29.11 -9.30 3.57
N GLY A 203 -29.62 -8.58 2.56
CA GLY A 203 -30.54 -7.45 2.77
C GLY A 203 -31.97 -7.85 3.17
N LEU A 204 -32.50 -8.97 2.65
CA LEU A 204 -33.89 -9.35 2.92
C LEU A 204 -34.10 -10.04 4.28
N ALA A 205 -33.08 -10.68 4.84
CA ALA A 205 -33.23 -11.43 6.09
C ALA A 205 -33.41 -10.50 7.31
N VAL A 206 -32.73 -9.33 7.33
CA VAL A 206 -32.82 -8.38 8.45
C VAL A 206 -34.17 -7.67 8.47
N VAL A 207 -34.74 -7.36 7.29
CA VAL A 207 -36.07 -6.75 7.19
C VAL A 207 -37.17 -7.73 7.62
N GLY A 208 -37.02 -9.03 7.33
CA GLY A 208 -37.98 -10.07 7.71
C GLY A 208 -38.02 -10.38 9.22
N VAL A 209 -36.88 -10.30 9.91
CA VAL A 209 -36.83 -10.52 11.37
C VAL A 209 -37.46 -9.34 12.11
N VAL A 210 -37.25 -8.11 11.64
CA VAL A 210 -37.82 -6.90 12.28
C VAL A 210 -39.34 -6.84 12.12
N THR A 211 -39.92 -7.34 11.02
CA THR A 211 -41.39 -7.41 10.88
C THR A 211 -42.01 -8.53 11.71
N LEU A 212 -41.33 -9.67 11.92
CA LEU A 212 -41.87 -10.78 12.71
C LEU A 212 -42.01 -10.44 14.21
N PHE A 213 -41.12 -9.62 14.76
CA PHE A 213 -41.20 -9.17 16.17
C PHE A 213 -42.27 -8.10 16.42
N VAL A 214 -42.90 -7.54 15.39
CA VAL A 214 -43.94 -6.51 15.53
C VAL A 214 -45.36 -7.08 15.45
N VAL A 215 -45.52 -8.36 15.05
CA VAL A 215 -46.83 -9.01 14.88
C VAL A 215 -47.13 -10.04 16.00
N VAL A 216 -46.24 -10.21 16.99
CA VAL A 216 -46.47 -11.05 18.18
C VAL A 216 -46.64 -10.18 19.43
#